data_AF-A0A7J9J4W7-F1
#
_entry.id   AF-A0A7J9J4W7-F1
#
_cell.length_a   1.000
_cell.length_b   1.000
_cell.length_c   1.000
_cell.angle_alpha   90.00
_cell.angle_beta   90.00
_cell.angle_gamma   90.00
#
_symmetry.space_group_name_H-M   'P 1'
#
loop_
_entity.id
_entity.type
_entity.pdbx_description
1 polymer ?
#
loop_
_entity_poly.entity_id
_entity_poly.type
_entity_poly.pdbx_seq_one_letter_code
_entity_poly.pdbx_strand_id
1 'polypeptide(L)' 'MWDKRLIEIFYDICIKEILKGNRLGTHFTKDGWLKIITNFKKETCKAYSQRQLKIRQDTLKKEWKA' A
#
# COMPACT_ATOMS: atom_id res chain seq x y z
N MET A 1 -11.28 1.85 -10.97
CA MET A 1 -9.98 1.82 -11.68
C MET A 1 -8.89 2.31 -10.74
N TRP A 2 -7.69 1.71 -10.74
CA TRP A 2 -6.53 2.26 -10.03
C TRP A 2 -5.81 3.22 -10.98
N ASP A 3 -6.08 4.51 -10.84
CA ASP A 3 -5.40 5.55 -11.60
C ASP A 3 -4.03 5.87 -11.01
N LYS A 4 -3.26 6.70 -11.72
CA LYS A 4 -1.91 7.13 -11.31
C LYS A 4 -1.91 7.74 -9.90
N ARG A 5 -2.93 8.53 -9.56
CA ARG A 5 -3.05 9.19 -8.25
C ARG A 5 -3.23 8.19 -7.11
N LEU A 6 -4.07 7.16 -7.30
CA LEU A 6 -4.25 6.10 -6.31
C LEU A 6 -2.96 5.29 -6.11
N ILE A 7 -2.21 5.06 -7.19
CA ILE A 7 -0.91 4.37 -7.13
C ILE A 7 0.10 5.21 -6.34
N GLU A 8 0.22 6.50 -6.64
CA GLU A 8 1.13 7.44 -5.94
C GLU A 8 0.80 7.50 -4.43
N ILE A 9 -0.47 7.69 -4.08
CA ILE A 9 -0.92 7.70 -2.67
C ILE A 9 -0.57 6.38 -1.97
N PHE A 10 -0.82 5.24 -2.62
CA PHE A 10 -0.50 3.94 -2.04
C PHE A 10 1.00 3.78 -1.75
N TYR A 11 1.86 4.18 -2.69
CA TYR A 11 3.31 4.10 -2.51
C TYR A 11 3.83 5.07 -1.46
N ASP A 12 3.32 6.31 -1.43
CA ASP A 12 3.69 7.29 -0.41
C ASP A 12 3.35 6.78 1.00
N ILE A 13 2.15 6.24 1.19
CA ILE A 13 1.75 5.60 2.46
C ILE A 13 2.67 4.41 2.80
N CYS A 14 2.98 3.55 1.82
CA CYS A 14 3.89 2.44 2.03
C CYS A 14 5.28 2.91 2.47
N ILE A 15 5.85 3.93 1.81
CA ILE A 15 7.16 4.49 2.14
C ILE A 15 7.15 5.08 3.55
N LYS A 16 6.13 5.87 3.90
CA LYS A 16 5.96 6.44 5.25
C LYS A 16 5.94 5.36 6.32
N GLU A 17 5.26 4.24 6.10
CA GLU A 17 5.21 3.15 7.07
C GLU A 17 6.51 2.33 7.14
N ILE A 18 7.28 2.24 6.05
CA ILE A 18 8.63 1.67 6.07
C ILE A 18 9.55 2.53 6.94
N LEU A 19 9.53 3.86 6.76
CA LEU A 19 10.34 4.79 7.53
C LEU A 19 10.01 4.76 9.04
N LYS A 20 8.76 4.43 9.39
CA LYS A 20 8.33 4.22 10.78
C LYS A 20 8.71 2.85 11.36
N GLY A 21 9.43 2.01 10.62
CA GLY A 21 9.84 0.68 11.07
C GLY A 21 8.72 -0.38 11.02
N ASN A 22 7.59 -0.11 10.38
CA ASN A 22 6.47 -1.07 10.30
C ASN A 22 6.67 -2.14 9.21
N ARG A 23 7.92 -2.36 8.77
CA ARG A 23 8.30 -3.38 7.77
C ARG A 23 9.42 -4.25 8.31
N LEU A 24 9.16 -5.56 8.41
CA LEU A 24 10.13 -6.60 8.73
C LEU A 24 10.65 -7.20 7.43
N GLY A 25 11.85 -6.79 7.03
CA GLY A 25 12.49 -7.24 5.79
C GLY A 25 11.63 -7.00 4.55
N THR A 26 11.00 -8.06 4.03
CA THR A 26 10.18 -8.02 2.81
C THR A 26 8.70 -7.73 3.07
N HIS A 27 8.22 -7.78 4.32
CA HIS A 27 6.78 -7.71 4.63
C HIS A 27 6.45 -6.63 5.68
N PHE A 28 5.29 -5.98 5.53
CA PHE A 28 4.76 -5.12 6.58
C PHE A 28 4.26 -5.92 7.79
N THR A 29 4.43 -5.37 8.99
CA THR A 29 3.85 -5.91 10.23
C THR A 29 2.32 -5.88 10.18
N LYS A 30 1.66 -6.55 11.13
CA LYS A 30 0.19 -6.45 11.28
C LYS A 30 -0.26 -4.99 11.45
N ASP A 31 0.43 -4.25 12.33
CA ASP A 31 0.18 -2.82 12.53
C ASP A 31 0.50 -1.98 11.29
N GLY A 32 1.57 -2.30 10.57
CA GLY A 32 1.90 -1.65 9.30
C GLY A 32 0.77 -1.77 8.29
N TRP A 33 0.21 -2.97 8.12
CA TRP A 33 -0.93 -3.18 7.24
C TRP A 33 -2.19 -2.46 7.70
N LEU A 34 -2.47 -2.47 9.00
CA LEU A 34 -3.63 -1.75 9.55
C LEU A 34 -3.52 -0.24 9.28
N LYS A 35 -2.32 0.34 9.47
CA LYS A 35 -2.05 1.76 9.19
C LYS A 35 -2.14 2.07 7.70
N ILE A 36 -1.60 1.21 6.83
CA ILE A 36 -1.71 1.36 5.37
C ILE A 36 -3.17 1.40 4.95
N ILE A 37 -3.99 0.44 5.40
CA ILE A 37 -5.42 0.37 5.04
C ILE A 37 -6.16 1.62 5.54
N THR A 38 -5.93 1.99 6.80
CA THR A 38 -6.61 3.12 7.43
C THR A 38 -6.25 4.45 6.75
N ASN A 39 -4.95 4.69 6.52
CA ASN A 39 -4.48 5.92 5.88
C ASN A 39 -4.92 5.98 4.42
N PHE A 40 -4.87 4.84 3.70
CA PHE A 40 -5.31 4.80 2.32
C PHE A 40 -6.80 5.11 2.18
N LYS A 41 -7.63 4.54 3.07
CA LYS A 41 -9.06 4.86 3.13
C LYS A 41 -9.30 6.33 3.48
N LYS A 42 -8.51 6.90 4.41
CA LYS A 42 -8.61 8.30 4.82
C LYS A 42 -8.27 9.26 3.67
N GLU A 43 -7.23 8.97 2.90
CA GLU A 43 -6.76 9.86 1.83
C GLU A 43 -7.56 9.74 0.53
N THR A 44 -8.08 8.55 0.24
CA THR A 44 -8.76 8.28 -1.05
C THR A 44 -10.28 8.16 -0.94
N CYS A 45 -10.82 8.13 0.29
CA CYS A 45 -12.19 7.77 0.61
C CYS A 45 -12.62 6.37 0.09
N LYS A 46 -11.67 5.51 -0.31
CA LYS A 46 -11.94 4.16 -0.84
C LYS A 46 -11.54 3.11 0.18
N ALA A 47 -12.48 2.24 0.52
CA ALA A 47 -12.22 1.12 1.41
C ALA A 47 -11.65 -0.06 0.60
N TYR A 48 -10.39 -0.41 0.86
CA TYR A 48 -9.77 -1.62 0.32
C TYR A 48 -9.36 -2.54 1.46
N SER A 49 -9.54 -3.84 1.26
CA SER A 49 -9.00 -4.88 2.14
C SER A 49 -7.49 -5.02 1.93
N GLN A 50 -6.81 -5.55 2.96
CA GLN A 50 -5.39 -5.91 2.87
C GLN A 50 -5.10 -6.80 1.64
N ARG A 51 -5.98 -7.76 1.35
CA ARG A 51 -5.83 -8.69 0.21
C ARG A 51 -5.85 -7.93 -1.11
N GLN A 52 -6.77 -6.99 -1.30
CA GLN A 52 -6.85 -6.18 -2.53
C GLN A 52 -5.60 -5.31 -2.71
N LEU A 53 -5.10 -4.70 -1.64
CA LEU A 53 -3.88 -3.89 -1.67
C LEU A 53 -2.64 -4.73 -2.00
N LYS A 54 -2.52 -5.94 -1.42
CA LYS A 54 -1.44 -6.89 -1.74
C LYS A 54 -1.47 -7.31 -3.21
N ILE A 55 -2.64 -7.72 -3.72
CA ILE A 55 -2.80 -8.07 -5.14
C ILE A 55 -2.36 -6.90 -6.02
N ARG A 56 -2.80 -5.68 -5.70
CA ARG A 56 -2.40 -4.51 -6.48
C ARG A 56 -0.89 -4.26 -6.43
N GLN A 57 -0.29 -4.35 -5.26
CA GLN A 57 1.16 -4.22 -5.08
C GLN A 57 1.93 -5.23 -5.94
N ASP A 58 1.47 -6.49 -5.99
CA ASP A 58 2.13 -7.54 -6.77
C ASP A 58 1.94 -7.34 -8.28
N THR A 59 0.76 -6.89 -8.71
CA THR A 59 0.52 -6.50 -10.11
C THR A 59 1.42 -5.34 -10.53
N LEU A 60 1.51 -4.27 -9.72
CA LEU A 60 2.36 -3.10 -10.01
C LEU A 60 3.85 -3.47 -10.10
N LYS A 61 4.33 -4.37 -9.23
CA LYS A 61 5.71 -4.88 -9.31
C LYS A 61 5.98 -5.65 -10.61
N LYS A 62 4.99 -6.35 -11.16
CA LYS A 62 5.10 -7.04 -12.45
C LYS A 62 5.08 -6.04 -13.61
N GLU A 63 4.18 -5.06 -13.57
CA GLU A 63 4.09 -3.97 -14.56
C GLU A 63 5.41 -3.19 -14.67
N TRP A 64 6.13 -2.95 -13.57
CA TRP A 64 7.44 -2.27 -13.60
C TRP A 64 8.62 -3.12 -14.07
N LYS A 65 8.48 -4.45 -14.05
CA LYS A 65 9.52 -5.37 -14.50
C LYS A 65 9.39 -5.75 -15.97
N ALA A 66 8.24 -5.46 -16.58
CA ALA A 66 7.99 -5.58 -18.01
C ALA A 66 8.56 -4.36 -18.74
#